data_AF-A0A9N9JP36-F1
#
_entry.id   AF-A0A9N9JP36-F1
#
_cell.length_a   1.000
_cell.length_b   1.000
_cell.length_c   1.000
_cell.angle_alpha   90.00
_cell.angle_beta   90.00
_cell.angle_gamma   90.00
#
_symmetry.space_group_name_H-M   'P 1'
#
loop_
_entity.id
_entity.type
_entity.pdbx_description
1 polymer ?
#
loop_
_entity_poly.entity_id
_entity_poly.type
_entity_poly.pdbx_seq_one_letter_code
_entity_poly.pdbx_strand_id
1 'polypeptide(L)'
;KKFSFPINDVILAKEFIAAIQNKYQLLPKTYILVNPTDKPELPQNADKVKLVNLTTPVTSPRVLVETAHLLKEHYFFKQIPAN
;
A
#
# COMPACT_ATOMS: atom_id res chain seq x y z
N LYS A 1 -19.33 13.88 0.53
CA LYS A 1 -19.47 12.96 1.70
C LYS A 1 -18.57 13.48 2.82
N LYS A 2 -19.05 13.48 4.07
CA LYS A 2 -18.20 13.76 5.25
C LYS A 2 -17.62 12.42 5.72
N PHE A 3 -16.30 12.32 5.83
CA PHE A 3 -15.61 11.14 6.37
C PHE A 3 -15.15 11.47 7.80
N SER A 4 -15.34 10.54 8.73
CA SER A 4 -14.80 10.65 10.09
C SER A 4 -13.47 9.90 10.15
N PHE A 5 -12.44 10.53 10.71
CA PHE A 5 -11.10 9.96 10.82
C PHE A 5 -10.79 9.58 12.27
N PRO A 6 -10.11 8.45 12.53
CA PRO A 6 -9.65 7.45 11.55
C PRO A 6 -10.78 6.59 10.99
N ILE A 7 -10.70 6.23 9.70
CA ILE A 7 -11.68 5.34 9.08
C ILE A 7 -11.39 3.90 9.50
N ASN A 8 -12.33 3.33 10.26
CA ASN A 8 -12.27 1.98 10.82
C ASN A 8 -13.18 0.97 10.10
N ASP A 9 -13.88 1.40 9.05
CA ASP A 9 -14.81 0.57 8.28
C ASP A 9 -14.25 0.34 6.87
N VAL A 10 -14.20 -0.92 6.45
CA VAL A 10 -13.63 -1.36 5.16
C VAL A 10 -14.42 -0.79 3.98
N ILE A 11 -15.74 -0.70 4.08
CA ILE A 11 -16.62 -0.16 3.05
C ILE A 11 -16.40 1.35 2.93
N LEU A 12 -16.39 2.08 4.05
CA LEU A 12 -16.11 3.51 4.05
C LEU A 12 -14.68 3.83 3.58
N ALA A 13 -13.71 2.97 3.89
CA ALA A 13 -12.34 3.12 3.41
C ALA A 13 -12.25 2.93 1.88
N LYS A 14 -12.97 1.96 1.30
CA LYS A 14 -13.08 1.78 -0.16
C LYS A 14 -13.73 2.99 -0.83
N GLU A 15 -14.83 3.50 -0.27
CA GLU A 15 -15.50 4.70 -0.80
C GLU A 15 -14.62 5.95 -0.70
N PHE A 16 -13.90 6.10 0.41
CA PHE A 16 -12.97 7.21 0.61
C PHE A 16 -11.83 7.14 -0.40
N ILE A 17 -11.17 5.97 -0.55
CA ILE A 17 -10.11 5.77 -1.54
C ILE A 17 -10.60 6.07 -2.95
N ALA A 18 -11.76 5.53 -3.36
CA ALA A 18 -12.33 5.80 -4.67
C ALA A 18 -12.59 7.30 -4.89
N ALA A 19 -13.02 8.03 -3.86
CA ALA A 19 -13.26 9.47 -3.95
C ALA A 19 -11.99 10.32 -4.10
N ILE A 20 -10.85 9.85 -3.57
CA ILE A 20 -9.58 10.60 -3.58
C ILE A 20 -8.56 10.07 -4.60
N GLN A 21 -8.82 8.91 -5.21
CA GLN A 21 -7.90 8.20 -6.11
C GLN A 21 -7.45 9.07 -7.29
N ASN A 22 -8.31 9.98 -7.75
CA ASN A 22 -8.02 10.94 -8.82
C ASN A 22 -7.23 12.18 -8.37
N LYS A 23 -7.17 12.47 -7.07
CA LYS A 23 -6.53 13.69 -6.53
C LYS A 23 -5.27 13.43 -5.70
N TYR A 24 -5.13 12.25 -5.10
CA TYR A 24 -4.03 11.95 -4.20
C TYR A 24 -3.44 10.57 -4.50
N GLN A 25 -2.15 10.53 -4.84
CA GLN A 25 -1.40 9.28 -5.05
C GLN A 25 -0.98 8.61 -3.73
N LEU A 26 -0.91 9.37 -2.64
CA LEU A 26 -0.39 8.95 -1.34
C LEU A 26 -1.29 9.50 -0.23
N LEU A 27 -1.68 8.62 0.70
CA LEU A 27 -2.50 8.94 1.86
C LEU A 27 -1.66 8.96 3.14
N PRO A 28 -1.90 9.90 4.07
CA PRO A 28 -1.26 9.86 5.37
C PRO A 28 -1.71 8.64 6.18
N LYS A 29 -0.77 8.04 6.91
CA LYS A 29 -0.92 6.77 7.66
C LYS A 29 -2.06 6.77 8.70
N THR A 30 -2.56 7.94 9.10
CA THR A 30 -3.56 8.12 10.16
C THR A 30 -5.01 8.14 9.66
N TYR A 31 -5.24 8.15 8.34
CA TYR A 31 -6.58 8.33 7.79
C TYR A 31 -7.37 7.03 7.67
N ILE A 32 -6.69 5.90 7.43
CA ILE A 32 -7.30 4.58 7.25
C ILE A 32 -6.54 3.57 8.10
N LEU A 33 -7.22 2.94 9.06
CA LEU A 33 -6.65 1.91 9.94
C LEU A 33 -6.95 0.49 9.47
N VAL A 34 -7.82 0.34 8.48
CA VAL A 34 -8.25 -0.95 7.91
C VAL A 34 -7.61 -1.21 6.56
N ASN A 35 -7.42 -2.48 6.21
CA ASN A 35 -6.99 -2.88 4.87
C ASN A 35 -8.20 -2.86 3.92
N PRO A 36 -8.31 -1.90 2.99
CA PRO A 36 -9.45 -1.79 2.10
C PRO A 36 -9.25 -2.55 0.79
N THR A 37 -8.06 -3.09 0.52
CA THR A 37 -7.70 -3.65 -0.79
C THR A 37 -7.82 -5.17 -0.83
N ASP A 38 -8.16 -5.83 0.28
CA ASP A 38 -8.21 -7.30 0.43
C ASP A 38 -6.89 -8.01 0.06
N LYS A 39 -5.82 -7.24 -0.16
CA LYS A 39 -4.49 -7.76 -0.47
C LYS A 39 -3.81 -8.21 0.81
N PRO A 40 -2.99 -9.27 0.77
CA PRO A 40 -2.19 -9.64 1.92
C PRO A 40 -1.23 -8.49 2.29
N GLU A 41 -0.93 -8.38 3.58
CA GLU A 41 0.05 -7.41 4.06
C GLU A 41 1.42 -7.71 3.48
N LEU A 42 2.18 -6.66 3.14
CA LEU A 42 3.56 -6.82 2.73
C LEU A 42 4.36 -7.47 3.88
N PRO A 43 4.97 -8.65 3.67
CA PRO A 43 5.74 -9.31 4.71
C PRO A 43 6.94 -8.47 5.13
N GLN A 44 7.26 -8.43 6.42
CA GLN A 44 8.47 -7.77 6.92
C GLN A 44 9.76 -8.52 6.54
N ASN A 45 9.67 -9.83 6.32
CA ASN A 45 10.79 -10.64 5.83
C ASN A 45 10.67 -10.80 4.31
N ALA A 46 11.72 -10.41 3.58
CA ALA A 46 11.81 -10.53 2.13
C ALA A 46 11.61 -11.97 1.64
N ASP A 47 12.06 -12.99 2.38
CA ASP A 47 11.90 -14.42 2.01
C ASP A 47 10.44 -14.89 2.02
N LYS A 48 9.55 -14.11 2.65
CA LYS A 48 8.11 -14.39 2.69
C LYS A 48 7.36 -13.73 1.54
N VAL A 49 8.03 -12.95 0.69
CA VAL A 49 7.47 -12.40 -0.54
C VAL A 49 7.39 -13.53 -1.57
N LYS A 50 6.22 -14.18 -1.65
CA LYS A 50 5.97 -15.33 -2.53
C LYS A 50 5.17 -15.01 -3.78
N LEU A 51 4.50 -13.85 -3.81
CA LEU A 51 3.63 -13.46 -4.92
C LEU A 51 4.41 -12.76 -6.04
N VAL A 52 5.64 -12.33 -5.78
CA VAL A 52 6.50 -11.67 -6.76
C VAL A 52 7.90 -12.23 -6.68
N ASN A 53 8.48 -12.56 -7.84
CA ASN A 53 9.85 -13.04 -7.93
C ASN A 53 10.80 -11.83 -8.04
N LEU A 54 11.30 -11.38 -6.89
CA LEU A 54 12.32 -10.33 -6.79
C LEU A 54 13.70 -10.91 -7.12
N THR A 55 13.92 -11.32 -8.36
CA THR A 55 15.20 -11.92 -8.80
C THR A 55 16.23 -10.85 -9.20
N THR A 56 15.78 -9.63 -9.50
CA THR A 56 16.66 -8.51 -9.85
C THR A 56 17.18 -7.82 -8.59
N PRO A 57 18.50 -7.79 -8.37
CA PRO A 57 19.06 -7.00 -7.28
C PRO A 57 18.75 -5.52 -7.51
N VAL A 58 18.34 -4.83 -6.45
CA VAL A 58 18.06 -3.39 -6.49
C VAL A 58 19.37 -2.63 -6.54
N THR A 59 19.87 -2.40 -7.75
CA THR A 59 21.15 -1.74 -8.01
C THR A 59 21.01 -0.27 -8.40
N SER A 60 19.78 0.21 -8.66
CA SER A 60 19.52 1.60 -8.99
C SER A 60 18.20 2.10 -8.39
N PRO A 61 18.05 3.43 -8.20
CA PRO A 61 16.79 4.02 -7.76
C PRO A 61 15.61 3.68 -8.67
N ARG A 62 15.86 3.52 -9.98
CA ARG A 62 14.82 3.14 -10.94
C ARG A 62 14.31 1.72 -10.69
N VAL A 63 15.23 0.77 -10.50
CA VAL A 63 14.88 -0.63 -10.18
C VAL A 63 14.13 -0.72 -8.85
N LEU A 64 14.49 0.11 -7.87
CA LEU A 64 13.77 0.20 -6.60
C LEU A 64 12.30 0.63 -6.81
N VAL A 65 12.08 1.67 -7.61
CA VAL A 65 10.74 2.19 -7.91
C VAL A 65 9.91 1.14 -8.64
N GLU A 66 10.46 0.53 -9.68
CA GLU A 66 9.78 -0.53 -10.45
C GLU A 66 9.42 -1.73 -9.54
N THR A 67 10.34 -2.12 -8.67
CA THR A 67 10.11 -3.19 -7.67
C THR A 67 9.00 -2.82 -6.68
N ALA A 68 9.00 -1.58 -6.17
CA ALA A 68 7.98 -1.11 -5.25
C ALA A 68 6.59 -1.03 -5.91
N HIS A 69 6.52 -0.63 -7.18
CA HIS A 69 5.29 -0.66 -7.96
C HIS A 69 4.75 -2.08 -8.10
N LEU A 70 5.61 -3.03 -8.46
CA LEU A 70 5.24 -4.43 -8.63
C LEU A 70 4.76 -5.06 -7.31
N LEU A 71 5.41 -4.74 -6.20
CA LEU A 71 4.94 -5.15 -4.87
C LEU A 71 3.57 -4.55 -4.53
N LYS A 72 3.30 -3.29 -4.89
CA LYS A 72 2.02 -2.61 -4.61
C LYS A 72 0.83 -3.23 -5.34
N GLU A 73 1.07 -3.90 -6.47
CA GLU A 73 0.04 -4.64 -7.19
C GLU A 73 -0.45 -5.86 -6.40
N HIS A 74 0.45 -6.53 -5.68
CA HIS A 74 0.15 -7.79 -4.99
C HIS A 74 -0.01 -7.67 -3.48
N TYR A 75 0.55 -6.64 -2.85
CA TYR A 75 0.60 -6.47 -1.40
C TYR A 75 0.02 -5.14 -0.93
N PHE A 76 -0.55 -5.14 0.26
CA PHE A 76 -0.96 -3.94 0.97
C PHE A 76 0.21 -3.37 1.77
N PHE A 77 0.58 -2.13 1.49
CA PHE A 77 1.60 -1.39 2.22
C PHE A 77 0.95 -0.68 3.40
N LYS A 78 1.06 -1.25 4.60
CA LYS A 78 0.56 -0.62 5.83
C LYS A 78 1.32 0.66 6.18
N GLN A 79 2.63 0.72 5.90
CA GLN A 79 3.50 1.78 6.37
C GLN A 79 4.65 2.02 5.39
N ILE A 80 4.98 3.30 5.17
CA ILE A 80 6.32 3.71 4.73
C ILE A 80 7.28 3.43 5.89
N PRO A 81 8.47 2.83 5.68
CA PRO A 81 9.46 2.68 6.74
C PRO A 81 9.71 4.02 7.45
N ALA A 82 9.82 4.02 8.77
CA ALA A 82 10.34 5.19 9.47
C ALA A 82 11.82 5.34 9.09
N ASN A 83 12.22 6.54 8.68
CA ASN A 83 13.63 6.88 8.42
C ASN A 83 14.49 6.66 9.66
#